data_AF-A0A0G0RD88-F1
#
_entry.id   AF-A0A0G0RD88-F1
#
_cell.length_a   1.000
_cell.length_b   1.000
_cell.length_c   1.000
_cell.angle_alpha   90.00
_cell.angle_beta   90.00
_cell.angle_gamma   90.00
#
_symmetry.space_group_name_H-M   'P 1'
#
loop_
_entity.id
_entity.type
_entity.pdbx_description
1 polymer ?
#
loop_
_entity_poly.entity_id
_entity_poly.type
_entity_poly.pdbx_seq_one_letter_code
_entity_poly.pdbx_strand_id
1 'polypeptide(L)'
;MPASLKIALVHDDFCQLGGAESLFAAIASIWPSAPVFTSLVDWDKLPESVSRERVITSFIQKIPFASKFYKLLLPFYPLTFESFNFDGFDLVISSTTRFAKSAITKPGTVHICYANNVPRFLLDDKMQKKYLPKFLIKVFKPYLSWLNAKC
;
A
#
# COMPACT_ATOMS: atom_id res chain seq x y z
N MET A 1 27.55 8.32 -19.53
CA MET A 1 26.81 8.82 -18.35
C MET A 1 26.43 7.61 -17.52
N PRO A 2 26.57 7.61 -16.18
CA PRO A 2 26.04 6.52 -15.39
C PRO A 2 24.54 6.39 -15.67
N ALA A 3 24.04 5.16 -15.76
CA ALA A 3 22.62 4.91 -15.98
C ALA A 3 21.80 5.63 -14.90
N SER A 4 20.74 6.33 -15.30
CA SER A 4 19.85 6.98 -14.34
C SER A 4 19.14 5.91 -13.50
N LEU A 5 19.27 6.01 -12.18
CA LEU A 5 18.65 5.09 -11.22
C LEU A 5 17.13 5.08 -11.42
N LYS A 6 16.54 3.91 -11.68
CA LYS A 6 15.09 3.73 -11.85
C LYS A 6 14.45 3.43 -10.51
N ILE A 7 13.55 4.32 -10.08
CA ILE A 7 12.95 4.29 -8.75
C ILE A 7 11.44 4.04 -8.87
N ALA A 8 10.92 3.14 -8.05
CA ALA A 8 9.49 2.96 -7.83
C ALA A 8 9.12 3.36 -6.40
N LEU A 9 8.00 4.08 -6.25
CA LEU A 9 7.44 4.41 -4.95
C LEU A 9 6.19 3.60 -4.70
N VAL A 10 6.00 3.10 -3.48
CA VAL A 10 4.84 2.24 -3.14
C VAL A 10 4.14 2.79 -1.90
N HIS A 11 2.81 2.92 -1.97
CA HIS A 11 1.98 3.35 -0.85
C HIS A 11 0.77 2.44 -0.67
N ASP A 12 0.27 2.30 0.57
CA ASP A 12 -0.86 1.42 0.89
C ASP A 12 -2.10 1.75 0.02
N ASP A 13 -2.71 2.91 0.22
CA ASP A 13 -3.86 3.40 -0.55
C ASP A 13 -4.00 4.91 -0.34
N PHE A 14 -4.76 5.56 -1.21
CA PHE A 14 -5.20 6.95 -1.04
C PHE A 14 -6.70 7.01 -0.82
N CYS A 15 -7.23 6.29 0.18
CA CYS A 15 -8.66 6.25 0.49
C CYS A 15 -9.07 7.18 1.65
N GLN A 16 -8.11 7.85 2.28
CA GLN A 16 -8.29 8.78 3.40
C GLN A 16 -7.22 9.87 3.33
N LEU A 17 -7.46 10.99 4.01
CA LEU A 17 -6.44 12.00 4.25
C LEU A 17 -5.86 11.76 5.65
N GLY A 18 -4.54 11.69 5.75
CA GLY A 18 -3.86 11.39 7.00
C GLY A 18 -2.35 11.62 6.93
N GLY A 19 -1.69 11.40 8.07
CA GLY A 19 -0.25 11.62 8.18
C GLY A 19 0.59 10.70 7.31
N ALA A 20 0.11 9.49 7.01
CA ALA A 20 0.82 8.55 6.14
C ALA A 20 0.83 9.04 4.69
N GLU A 21 -0.29 9.61 4.24
CA GLU A 21 -0.48 10.16 2.89
C GLU A 21 0.30 11.47 2.74
N SER A 22 0.32 12.33 3.77
CA SER A 22 1.16 13.54 3.79
C SER A 22 2.66 13.22 3.79
N LEU A 23 3.08 12.24 4.59
CA LEU A 23 4.48 11.78 4.57
C LEU A 23 4.85 11.21 3.20
N PHE A 24 4.00 10.36 2.64
CA PHE A 24 4.26 9.78 1.33
C PHE A 24 4.34 10.84 0.24
N ALA A 25 3.51 11.89 0.31
CA ALA A 25 3.60 13.03 -0.59
C ALA A 25 4.97 13.73 -0.51
N ALA A 26 5.52 13.90 0.70
CA ALA A 26 6.87 14.43 0.87
C ALA A 26 7.94 13.50 0.27
N ILE A 27 7.84 12.18 0.49
CA ILE A 27 8.72 11.19 -0.16
C ILE A 27 8.61 11.29 -1.69
N ALA A 28 7.40 11.38 -2.23
CA ALA A 28 7.12 11.48 -3.65
C ALA A 28 7.71 12.73 -4.30
N SER A 29 7.75 13.85 -3.57
CA SER A 29 8.35 15.11 -4.07
C SER A 29 9.86 15.04 -4.29
N ILE A 30 10.57 14.12 -3.61
CA ILE A 30 12.01 13.91 -3.81
C ILE A 30 12.26 13.27 -5.20
N TRP A 31 11.33 12.45 -5.67
CA TRP A 31 11.41 11.75 -6.96
C TRP A 31 10.17 12.02 -7.81
N PRO A 32 10.04 13.23 -8.40
CA PRO A 32 8.83 13.67 -9.10
C PRO A 32 8.53 12.89 -10.39
N SER A 33 9.51 12.17 -10.94
CA SER A 33 9.33 11.30 -12.12
C SER A 33 9.07 9.82 -11.81
N ALA A 34 9.26 9.38 -10.57
CA ALA A 34 9.13 7.96 -10.21
C ALA A 34 7.66 7.49 -10.18
N PRO A 35 7.28 6.36 -10.80
CA PRO A 35 5.91 5.85 -10.70
C PRO A 35 5.50 5.54 -9.25
N VAL A 36 4.22 5.78 -8.94
CA VAL A 36 3.61 5.52 -7.63
C VAL A 36 2.70 4.32 -7.74
N PHE A 37 3.11 3.20 -7.16
CA PHE A 37 2.29 2.00 -7.04
C PHE A 37 1.45 2.07 -5.78
N THR A 38 0.16 1.80 -5.91
CA THR A 38 -0.74 1.77 -4.76
C THR A 38 -1.87 0.79 -4.97
N SER A 39 -2.40 0.25 -3.88
CA SER A 39 -3.48 -0.72 -4.00
C SER A 39 -4.73 -0.10 -4.62
N LEU A 40 -5.09 1.10 -4.19
CA LEU A 40 -6.38 1.73 -4.45
C LEU A 40 -6.31 3.24 -4.23
N VAL A 41 -7.05 3.99 -5.04
CA VAL A 41 -7.12 5.45 -4.99
C VAL A 41 -8.58 5.90 -4.95
N ASP A 42 -8.88 6.76 -3.99
CA ASP A 42 -9.98 7.72 -4.08
C ASP A 42 -9.38 9.01 -4.65
N TRP A 43 -9.73 9.36 -5.90
CA TRP A 43 -9.06 10.44 -6.62
C TRP A 43 -9.26 11.81 -5.97
N ASP A 44 -10.34 11.99 -5.21
CA ASP A 44 -10.61 13.21 -4.44
C ASP A 44 -9.73 13.34 -3.19
N LYS A 45 -9.00 12.28 -2.84
CA LYS A 45 -8.13 12.20 -1.64
C LYS A 45 -6.66 12.01 -1.99
N LEU A 46 -6.32 11.93 -3.27
CA LEU A 46 -4.93 11.93 -3.71
C LEU A 46 -4.31 13.29 -3.35
N PRO A 47 -3.16 13.34 -2.65
CA PRO A 47 -2.49 14.60 -2.37
C PRO A 47 -2.17 15.34 -3.67
N GLU A 48 -2.47 16.64 -3.73
CA GLU A 48 -2.30 17.46 -4.95
C GLU A 48 -0.86 17.45 -5.49
N SER A 49 0.14 17.28 -4.61
CA SER A 49 1.54 17.18 -4.98
C SER A 49 1.92 15.86 -5.66
N VAL A 50 1.03 14.86 -5.65
CA VAL A 50 1.21 13.58 -6.35
C VAL A 50 0.41 13.63 -7.64
N SER A 51 1.10 13.78 -8.77
CA SER A 51 0.47 13.77 -10.10
C SER A 51 -0.29 12.45 -10.34
N ARG A 52 -1.50 12.58 -10.89
CA ARG A 52 -2.40 11.44 -11.16
C ARG A 52 -1.83 10.50 -12.23
N GLU A 53 -1.12 11.05 -13.21
CA GLU A 53 -0.62 10.35 -14.40
C GLU A 53 0.46 9.30 -14.07
N ARG A 54 1.17 9.48 -12.95
CA ARG A 54 2.19 8.55 -12.46
C ARG A 54 1.66 7.50 -11.48
N VAL A 55 0.38 7.56 -11.12
CA VAL A 55 -0.22 6.61 -10.16
C VAL A 55 -0.65 5.33 -10.88
N ILE A 56 -0.04 4.22 -10.49
CA ILE A 56 -0.33 2.88 -10.94
C ILE A 56 -1.13 2.16 -9.85
N THR A 57 -2.39 1.86 -10.16
CA THR A 57 -3.30 1.17 -9.24
C THR A 57 -3.32 -0.33 -9.50
N SER A 58 -3.72 -1.10 -8.50
CA SER A 58 -3.81 -2.56 -8.62
C SER A 58 -5.13 -3.04 -9.24
N PHE A 59 -5.28 -4.35 -9.39
CA PHE A 59 -6.52 -4.97 -9.87
C PHE A 59 -7.74 -4.65 -8.99
N ILE A 60 -7.56 -4.36 -7.69
CA ILE A 60 -8.70 -4.08 -6.79
C ILE A 60 -9.36 -2.72 -7.10
N GLN A 61 -8.68 -1.81 -7.81
CA GLN A 61 -9.27 -0.55 -8.28
C GLN A 61 -10.47 -0.78 -9.22
N LYS A 62 -10.52 -1.92 -9.91
CA LYS A 62 -11.60 -2.29 -10.84
C LYS A 62 -12.87 -2.74 -10.13
N ILE A 63 -12.82 -3.01 -8.82
CA ILE A 63 -13.98 -3.44 -8.05
C ILE A 63 -14.91 -2.22 -7.85
N PRO A 64 -16.21 -2.31 -8.18
CA PRO A 64 -17.14 -1.22 -7.94
C PRO A 64 -17.16 -0.79 -6.47
N PHE A 65 -17.09 0.52 -6.22
CA PHE A 65 -17.06 1.10 -4.87
C PHE A 65 -15.87 0.67 -4.01
N ALA A 66 -14.77 0.18 -4.60
CA ALA A 66 -13.60 -0.28 -3.86
C ALA A 66 -13.09 0.76 -2.86
N SER A 67 -12.92 2.02 -3.27
CA SER A 67 -12.42 3.11 -2.40
C SER A 67 -13.33 3.35 -1.19
N LYS A 68 -14.64 3.16 -1.34
CA LYS A 68 -15.61 3.30 -0.25
C LYS A 68 -15.55 2.12 0.73
N PHE A 69 -15.25 0.92 0.24
CA PHE A 69 -15.23 -0.32 1.02
C PHE A 69 -13.83 -0.91 1.20
N TYR A 70 -12.79 -0.09 1.09
CA TYR A 70 -11.39 -0.52 1.07
C TYR A 70 -10.99 -1.41 2.26
N LYS A 71 -11.52 -1.13 3.46
CA LYS A 71 -11.30 -1.98 4.66
C LYS A 71 -11.85 -3.40 4.51
N LEU A 72 -12.91 -3.61 3.74
CA LEU A 72 -13.48 -4.93 3.47
C LEU A 72 -12.62 -5.74 2.49
N LEU A 73 -11.79 -5.05 1.69
CA LEU A 73 -10.84 -5.67 0.76
C LEU A 73 -9.56 -6.13 1.45
N LEU A 74 -9.53 -6.14 2.79
CA LEU A 74 -8.39 -6.54 3.60
C LEU A 74 -7.71 -7.85 3.11
N PRO A 75 -8.46 -8.92 2.77
CA PRO A 75 -7.86 -10.17 2.33
C PRO A 75 -7.11 -10.10 0.99
N PHE A 76 -7.35 -9.07 0.19
CA PHE A 76 -6.72 -8.91 -1.11
C PHE A 76 -5.44 -8.08 -1.03
N TYR A 77 -5.19 -7.32 0.04
CA TYR A 77 -4.06 -6.39 0.07
C TYR A 77 -2.68 -7.03 -0.06
N PRO A 78 -2.33 -8.16 0.58
CA PRO A 78 -1.03 -8.78 0.33
C PRO A 78 -0.86 -9.15 -1.15
N LEU A 79 -1.86 -9.84 -1.73
CA LEU A 79 -1.86 -10.23 -3.15
C LEU A 79 -1.76 -9.03 -4.08
N THR A 80 -2.39 -7.92 -3.73
CA THR A 80 -2.30 -6.66 -4.46
C THR A 80 -0.85 -6.21 -4.62
N PHE A 81 -0.07 -6.15 -3.54
CA PHE A 81 1.31 -5.68 -3.62
C PHE A 81 2.25 -6.72 -4.22
N GLU A 82 2.01 -8.01 -3.97
CA GLU A 82 2.75 -9.11 -4.58
C GLU A 82 2.51 -9.20 -6.10
N SER A 83 1.39 -8.69 -6.60
CA SER A 83 1.05 -8.69 -8.04
C SER A 83 1.78 -7.62 -8.87
N PHE A 84 2.38 -6.61 -8.22
CA PHE A 84 3.11 -5.58 -8.94
C PHE A 84 4.45 -6.11 -9.46
N ASN A 85 4.82 -5.67 -10.66
CA ASN A 85 6.09 -6.01 -11.27
C ASN A 85 7.10 -4.88 -11.06
N PHE A 86 8.20 -5.19 -10.37
CA PHE A 86 9.29 -4.25 -10.09
C PHE A 86 10.60 -4.55 -10.85
N ASP A 87 10.57 -5.45 -11.85
CA ASP A 87 11.76 -5.93 -12.58
C ASP A 87 12.56 -4.84 -13.28
N GLY A 88 11.93 -3.70 -13.58
CA GLY A 88 12.54 -2.57 -14.25
C GLY A 88 13.14 -1.52 -13.31
N PHE A 89 13.16 -1.74 -12.00
CA PHE A 89 13.60 -0.76 -11.01
C PHE A 89 14.84 -1.23 -10.25
N ASP A 90 15.75 -0.28 -10.03
CA ASP A 90 16.95 -0.47 -9.23
C ASP A 90 16.64 -0.28 -7.73
N LEU A 91 15.65 0.57 -7.42
CA LEU A 91 15.24 0.94 -6.07
C LEU A 91 13.71 1.00 -5.94
N VAL A 92 13.19 0.33 -4.92
CA VAL A 92 11.78 0.42 -4.50
C VAL A 92 11.73 1.04 -3.12
N ILE A 93 10.94 2.11 -2.96
CA ILE A 93 10.71 2.76 -1.67
C ILE A 93 9.24 2.63 -1.32
N SER A 94 8.92 1.86 -0.29
CA SER A 94 7.55 1.70 0.20
C SER A 94 7.32 2.48 1.48
N SER A 95 6.23 3.23 1.57
CA SER A 95 5.71 3.79 2.83
C SER A 95 4.43 3.08 3.21
N THR A 96 4.44 2.43 4.37
CA THR A 96 3.35 1.54 4.80
C THR A 96 2.91 1.81 6.23
N THR A 97 1.62 1.65 6.47
CA THR A 97 0.98 1.41 7.76
C THR A 97 0.43 -0.01 7.84
N ARG A 98 0.42 -0.73 6.71
CA ARG A 98 -0.29 -1.98 6.47
C ARG A 98 0.53 -2.94 5.59
N PHE A 99 0.32 -2.93 4.27
CA PHE A 99 0.69 -4.03 3.37
C PHE A 99 1.65 -3.66 2.24
N ALA A 100 1.97 -2.38 2.00
CA ALA A 100 2.90 -1.99 0.93
C ALA A 100 4.32 -2.59 1.09
N LYS A 101 4.68 -3.08 2.29
CA LYS A 101 5.89 -3.88 2.54
C LYS A 101 5.90 -5.23 1.83
N SER A 102 4.75 -5.73 1.38
CA SER A 102 4.61 -7.02 0.69
C SER A 102 4.99 -6.94 -0.79
N ALA A 103 5.45 -5.77 -1.27
CA ALA A 103 6.01 -5.64 -2.60
C ALA A 103 7.18 -6.61 -2.77
N ILE A 104 7.12 -7.45 -3.81
CA ILE A 104 8.16 -8.44 -4.11
C ILE A 104 9.12 -7.86 -5.14
N THR A 105 10.40 -7.75 -4.78
CA THR A 105 11.44 -7.32 -5.70
C THR A 105 12.34 -8.48 -6.12
N LYS A 106 13.08 -8.31 -7.22
CA LYS A 106 14.07 -9.30 -7.67
C LYS A 106 15.39 -9.15 -6.91
N PRO A 107 16.21 -10.22 -6.86
CA PRO A 107 17.60 -10.10 -6.44
C PRO A 107 18.31 -9.00 -7.22
N GLY A 108 18.94 -8.05 -6.51
CA GLY A 108 19.60 -6.88 -7.09
C GLY A 108 18.80 -5.58 -7.03
N THR A 109 17.46 -5.63 -6.86
CA THR A 109 16.65 -4.45 -6.57
C THR A 109 16.65 -4.18 -5.08
N VAL A 110 17.08 -2.98 -4.67
CA VAL A 110 17.03 -2.57 -3.27
C VAL A 110 15.59 -2.20 -2.91
N HIS A 111 15.05 -2.77 -1.83
CA HIS A 111 13.73 -2.40 -1.31
C HIS A 111 13.88 -1.77 0.08
N ILE A 112 13.59 -0.48 0.17
CA ILE A 112 13.54 0.27 1.43
C ILE A 112 12.08 0.42 1.84
N CYS A 113 11.74 -0.07 3.04
CA CYS A 113 10.40 0.07 3.59
C CYS A 113 10.39 1.02 4.80
N TYR A 114 9.72 2.15 4.67
CA TYR A 114 9.35 3.03 5.77
C TYR A 114 8.04 2.52 6.41
N ALA A 115 8.15 1.87 7.56
CA ALA A 115 7.01 1.40 8.34
C ALA A 115 6.57 2.50 9.34
N ASN A 116 5.49 3.20 9.01
CA ASN A 116 4.91 4.27 9.84
C ASN A 116 4.38 3.74 11.18
N ASN A 117 3.80 2.54 11.15
CA ASN A 117 3.28 1.83 12.30
C ASN A 117 3.07 0.36 11.93
N VAL A 118 3.02 -0.51 12.95
CA VAL A 118 2.54 -1.87 12.79
C VAL A 118 1.01 -1.82 12.66
N PRO A 119 0.37 -2.64 11.80
CA PRO A 119 -1.08 -2.68 11.65
C PRO A 119 -1.77 -3.14 12.94
N ARG A 120 -2.06 -2.20 13.84
CA ARG A 120 -2.63 -2.46 15.18
C ARG A 120 -3.94 -3.26 15.15
N PHE A 121 -4.72 -3.18 14.07
CA PHE A 121 -5.95 -3.97 13.92
C PHE A 121 -5.70 -5.48 13.72
N LEU A 122 -4.47 -5.90 13.42
CA LEU A 122 -4.07 -7.31 13.38
C LEU A 122 -3.58 -7.81 14.75
N LEU A 123 -3.10 -6.90 15.61
CA LEU A 123 -2.49 -7.24 16.90
C LEU A 123 -3.43 -7.06 18.10
N ASP A 124 -4.34 -6.09 18.03
CA ASP A 124 -5.22 -5.73 19.14
C ASP A 124 -6.70 -6.00 18.78
N ASP A 125 -7.35 -6.87 19.56
CA ASP A 125 -8.75 -7.26 19.38
C ASP A 125 -9.74 -6.09 19.44
N LYS A 126 -9.46 -5.06 20.25
CA LYS A 126 -10.32 -3.87 20.36
C LYS A 126 -10.21 -3.05 19.07
N MET A 127 -8.99 -2.87 18.57
CA MET A 127 -8.72 -2.18 17.30
C MET A 127 -9.27 -2.96 16.11
N GLN A 128 -9.19 -4.30 16.13
CA GLN A 128 -9.75 -5.17 15.11
C GLN A 128 -11.26 -4.98 14.98
N LYS A 129 -11.99 -4.98 16.10
CA LYS A 129 -13.46 -4.76 16.14
C LYS A 129 -13.88 -3.36 15.72
N LYS A 130 -12.99 -2.37 15.84
CA LYS A 130 -13.21 -0.99 15.35
C LYS A 130 -12.90 -0.86 13.86
N TYR A 131 -11.96 -1.63 13.34
CA TYR A 131 -11.50 -1.55 11.96
C TYR A 131 -12.36 -2.41 11.00
N LEU A 132 -12.76 -3.60 11.43
CA LEU A 132 -13.55 -4.57 10.65
C LEU A 132 -14.92 -4.84 11.28
N PRO A 133 -15.97 -5.07 10.46
CA PRO A 133 -17.25 -5.53 10.98
C PRO A 133 -17.14 -6.93 11.61
N LYS A 134 -17.87 -7.17 12.69
CA LYS A 134 -17.82 -8.41 13.50
C LYS A 134 -17.99 -9.70 12.68
N PHE A 135 -18.88 -9.68 11.69
CA PHE A 135 -19.11 -10.83 10.81
C PHE A 135 -17.86 -11.21 10.02
N LEU A 136 -17.14 -10.24 9.44
CA LEU A 136 -15.91 -10.50 8.70
C LEU A 136 -14.79 -11.04 9.59
N ILE A 137 -14.67 -10.54 10.82
CA ILE A 137 -13.70 -11.08 11.79
C ILE A 137 -13.96 -12.57 12.04
N LYS A 138 -15.22 -12.96 12.20
CA LYS A 138 -15.59 -14.36 12.44
C LYS A 138 -15.32 -15.25 11.23
N VAL A 139 -15.66 -14.79 10.03
CA VAL A 139 -15.47 -15.53 8.77
C VAL A 139 -13.98 -15.68 8.44
N PHE A 140 -13.19 -14.61 8.59
CA PHE A 140 -11.79 -14.57 8.17
C PHE A 140 -10.78 -14.78 9.31
N LYS A 141 -11.22 -15.25 10.49
CA LYS A 141 -10.34 -15.46 11.65
C LYS A 141 -9.02 -16.20 11.35
N PRO A 142 -9.02 -17.37 10.65
CA PRO A 142 -7.77 -18.07 10.35
C PRO A 142 -6.85 -17.25 9.43
N TYR A 143 -7.43 -16.53 8.46
CA TYR A 143 -6.69 -15.67 7.56
C TYR A 143 -6.10 -14.44 8.26
N LEU A 144 -6.86 -13.80 9.16
CA LEU A 144 -6.36 -12.69 9.99
C LEU A 144 -5.21 -13.14 10.91
N SER A 145 -5.26 -14.37 11.43
CA SER A 145 -4.16 -14.94 12.21
C SER A 145 -2.92 -15.19 11.35
N TRP A 146 -3.10 -15.64 10.10
CA TRP A 146 -1.99 -15.81 9.15
C TRP A 146 -1.37 -14.46 8.77
N LEU A 147 -2.19 -13.43 8.55
CA LEU A 147 -1.70 -12.07 8.30
C LEU A 147 -0.88 -11.52 9.45
N ASN A 148 -1.31 -11.79 10.69
CA ASN A 148 -0.59 -11.36 11.87
C ASN A 148 0.82 -11.97 11.93
N ALA A 149 0.98 -13.24 11.53
CA ALA A 149 2.28 -13.90 11.47
C ALA A 149 3.23 -13.35 10.38
N LYS A 150 2.69 -12.60 9.40
CA LYS A 150 3.46 -11.94 8.33
C LYS A 150 3.75 -10.45 8.60
N CYS A 151 3.29 -9.90 9.72
CA CYS A 151 3.36 -8.46 9.98
C CYS A 151 4.56 -8.00 10.78
#